data_AF-M6GDW0-F1
#
_entry.id   AF-M6GDW0-F1
#
_cell.length_a   1.000
_cell.length_b   1.000
_cell.length_c   1.000
_cell.angle_alpha   90.00
_cell.angle_beta   90.00
_cell.angle_gamma   90.00
#
_symmetry.space_group_name_H-M   'P 1'
#
loop_
_entity.id
_entity.type
_entity.pdbx_description
1 polymer ?
#
loop_
_entity_poly.entity_id
_entity_poly.type
_entity_poly.pdbx_seq_one_letter_code
_entity_poly.pdbx_strand_id
1 'polypeptide(L)'
;MDNENIKPVTLTIAGSDSGGGAGIQADLKTFTALGTFGTSAITCLTSQNPSSVTGILEVNANFLEKQILAVLDYFPVKAIKTGMLFSTSIIETTSSILSKRKKEENHFFLVIDPVMVATSGAKLLQDSAIDVLLTKLIPIGNLITPNLDEAEILSGKK
;
A
#
# COMPACT_ATOMS: atom_id res chain seq x y z
N MET A 1 -22.20 6.69 -27.08
CA MET A 1 -20.77 6.51 -26.76
C MET A 1 -20.72 5.29 -25.87
N ASP A 2 -20.21 4.20 -26.42
CA ASP A 2 -20.41 2.85 -25.90
C ASP A 2 -19.72 2.65 -24.55
N ASN A 3 -20.43 1.99 -23.63
CA ASN A 3 -19.95 1.59 -22.31
C ASN A 3 -18.92 0.43 -22.37
N GLU A 4 -18.36 0.14 -23.55
CA GLU A 4 -17.33 -0.87 -23.73
C GLU A 4 -15.96 -0.27 -23.38
N ASN A 5 -15.30 -0.83 -22.37
CA ASN A 5 -13.92 -0.57 -21.90
C ASN A 5 -13.68 0.47 -20.79
N ILE A 6 -14.61 0.73 -19.87
CA ILE A 6 -14.21 1.35 -18.59
C ILE A 6 -13.51 0.28 -17.74
N LYS A 7 -12.17 0.25 -17.80
CA LYS A 7 -11.36 -0.63 -16.94
C LYS A 7 -11.64 -0.29 -15.46
N PRO A 8 -11.79 -1.29 -14.57
CA PRO A 8 -11.88 -1.02 -13.14
C PRO A 8 -10.60 -0.32 -12.67
N VAL A 9 -10.73 0.70 -11.82
CA VAL A 9 -9.58 1.44 -11.29
C VAL A 9 -9.09 0.79 -10.00
N THR A 10 -7.78 0.55 -9.92
CA THR A 10 -7.12 -0.05 -8.75
C THR A 10 -6.00 0.85 -8.26
N LEU A 11 -5.96 1.13 -6.96
CA LEU A 11 -4.95 1.98 -6.33
C LEU A 11 -3.95 1.14 -5.54
N THR A 12 -2.65 1.35 -5.74
CA THR A 12 -1.63 0.91 -4.79
C THR A 12 -1.18 2.07 -3.88
N ILE A 13 -1.01 1.79 -2.59
CA ILE A 13 -0.41 2.68 -1.61
C ILE A 13 0.84 1.98 -1.08
N ALA A 14 2.00 2.26 -1.67
CA ALA A 14 3.23 1.52 -1.40
C ALA A 14 4.49 2.33 -1.73
N GLY A 15 5.65 1.79 -1.36
CA GLY A 15 6.95 2.33 -1.71
C GLY A 15 7.30 2.11 -3.19
N SER A 16 8.15 3.00 -3.73
CA SER A 16 8.73 2.85 -5.06
C SER A 16 10.02 2.05 -5.00
N ASP A 17 10.10 0.97 -5.79
CA ASP A 17 11.31 0.18 -6.02
C ASP A 17 12.06 0.69 -7.24
N SER A 18 13.30 1.14 -7.05
CA SER A 18 14.17 1.59 -8.15
C SER A 18 14.49 0.49 -9.17
N GLY A 19 14.48 -0.78 -8.76
CA GLY A 19 14.68 -1.92 -9.67
C GLY A 19 13.44 -2.33 -10.45
N GLY A 20 12.26 -1.83 -10.05
CA GLY A 20 10.97 -2.11 -10.69
C GLY A 20 10.47 -3.55 -10.58
N GLY A 21 11.06 -4.35 -9.69
CA GLY A 21 10.67 -5.74 -9.43
C GLY A 21 9.68 -5.90 -8.26
N ALA A 22 9.59 -4.89 -7.40
CA ALA A 22 8.69 -4.81 -6.25
C ALA A 22 7.95 -3.46 -6.20
N GLY A 23 7.34 -3.14 -5.05
CA GLY A 23 6.71 -1.86 -4.78
C GLY A 23 5.58 -1.51 -5.76
N ILE A 24 5.33 -0.21 -5.94
CA ILE A 24 4.30 0.27 -6.88
C ILE A 24 4.54 -0.23 -8.31
N GLN A 25 5.79 -0.47 -8.71
CA GLN A 25 6.11 -0.91 -10.07
C GLN A 25 5.58 -2.33 -10.32
N ALA A 26 5.77 -3.25 -9.37
CA ALA A 26 5.20 -4.58 -9.44
C ALA A 26 3.67 -4.54 -9.37
N ASP A 27 3.11 -3.71 -8.48
CA ASP A 27 1.67 -3.55 -8.34
C ASP A 27 1.03 -3.04 -9.65
N LEU A 28 1.56 -1.96 -10.25
CA LEU A 28 1.03 -1.37 -11.49
C LEU A 28 1.18 -2.30 -12.70
N LYS A 29 2.28 -3.06 -12.79
CA LYS A 29 2.44 -4.11 -13.82
C LYS A 29 1.38 -5.20 -13.66
N THR A 30 1.13 -5.63 -12.43
CA THR A 30 0.12 -6.66 -12.11
C THR A 30 -1.28 -6.17 -12.45
N PHE A 31 -1.63 -4.96 -12.02
CA PHE A 31 -2.90 -4.29 -12.35
C PHE A 31 -3.13 -4.24 -13.86
N THR A 32 -2.11 -3.80 -14.61
CA THR A 32 -2.18 -3.73 -16.07
C THR A 32 -2.36 -5.10 -16.72
N ALA A 33 -1.60 -6.11 -16.25
CA ALA A 33 -1.69 -7.49 -16.74
C ALA A 33 -3.07 -8.13 -16.47
N LEU A 34 -3.74 -7.73 -15.38
CA LEU A 34 -5.08 -8.17 -15.01
C LEU A 34 -6.21 -7.29 -15.62
N GLY A 35 -5.87 -6.36 -16.51
CA GLY A 35 -6.84 -5.55 -17.25
C GLY A 35 -7.44 -4.39 -16.47
N THR A 36 -6.85 -3.98 -15.34
CA THR A 36 -7.30 -2.82 -14.57
C THR A 36 -6.55 -1.55 -14.98
N PHE A 37 -7.09 -0.38 -14.63
CA PHE A 37 -6.36 0.88 -14.71
C PHE A 37 -5.67 1.13 -13.35
N GLY A 38 -4.35 1.00 -13.31
CA GLY A 38 -3.56 1.17 -12.09
C GLY A 38 -3.27 2.63 -11.76
N THR A 39 -3.52 3.02 -10.52
CA THR A 39 -3.10 4.30 -9.92
C THR A 39 -2.21 4.03 -8.69
N SER A 40 -1.48 5.05 -8.23
CA SER A 40 -0.55 4.91 -7.11
C SER A 40 -0.51 6.13 -6.20
N ALA A 41 -0.34 5.90 -4.91
CA ALA A 41 0.11 6.89 -3.93
C ALA A 41 1.40 6.37 -3.28
N ILE A 42 2.47 7.16 -3.35
CA ILE A 42 3.81 6.71 -2.97
C ILE A 42 4.07 7.04 -1.50
N THR A 43 4.45 6.03 -0.71
CA THR A 43 4.78 6.16 0.71
C THR A 43 6.25 6.48 0.95
N CYS A 44 7.13 5.92 0.12
CA CYS A 44 8.56 6.14 0.18
C CYS A 44 9.21 5.92 -1.19
N LEU A 45 10.37 6.55 -1.39
CA LEU A 45 11.27 6.23 -2.48
C LEU A 45 12.41 5.39 -1.92
N THR A 46 12.77 4.31 -2.61
CA THR A 46 13.91 3.47 -2.22
C THR A 46 15.01 3.56 -3.26
N SER A 47 16.26 3.67 -2.78
CA SER A 47 17.44 3.34 -3.57
C SER A 47 17.66 1.84 -3.41
N GLN A 48 17.02 1.06 -4.28
CA GLN A 48 16.90 -0.40 -4.16
C GLN A 48 17.22 -1.11 -5.49
N ASN A 49 17.80 -2.29 -5.37
CA ASN A 49 17.90 -3.30 -6.43
C ASN A 49 17.75 -4.70 -5.78
N PRO A 50 17.70 -5.80 -6.56
CA PRO A 50 17.52 -7.15 -5.99
C PRO A 50 18.58 -7.57 -4.97
N SER A 51 19.77 -6.98 -4.98
CA SER A 51 20.85 -7.32 -4.06
C SER A 51 20.85 -6.49 -2.77
N SER A 52 20.29 -5.27 -2.77
CA SER A 52 20.38 -4.38 -1.61
C SER A 52 19.38 -3.22 -1.64
N VAL A 53 19.07 -2.71 -0.44
CA VAL A 53 18.46 -1.40 -0.21
C VAL A 53 19.52 -0.50 0.42
N THR A 54 19.89 0.57 -0.27
CA THR A 54 20.94 1.52 0.18
C THR A 54 20.38 2.83 0.73
N GLY A 55 19.08 3.07 0.56
CA GLY A 55 18.42 4.25 1.11
C GLY A 55 16.91 4.18 1.01
N ILE A 56 16.25 4.81 1.97
CA ILE A 56 14.80 4.99 2.01
C ILE A 56 14.54 6.46 2.29
N LEU A 57 13.77 7.10 1.42
CA LEU A 57 13.26 8.46 1.60
C LEU A 57 11.76 8.38 1.84
N GLU A 58 11.34 8.63 3.07
CA GLU A 58 9.92 8.69 3.44
C GLU A 58 9.25 9.92 2.81
N VAL A 59 8.07 9.73 2.21
CA VAL A 59 7.24 10.82 1.72
C VAL A 59 6.56 11.50 2.91
N ASN A 60 6.47 12.82 2.91
CA ASN A 60 5.73 13.53 3.96
C ASN A 60 4.26 13.06 4.03
N ALA A 61 3.78 12.75 5.23
CA ALA A 61 2.41 12.27 5.46
C ALA A 61 1.31 13.18 4.87
N ASN A 62 1.43 14.49 5.00
CA ASN A 62 0.46 15.44 4.41
C ASN A 62 0.48 15.41 2.88
N PHE A 63 1.63 15.09 2.28
CA PHE A 63 1.72 14.90 0.83
C PHE A 63 1.16 13.55 0.39
N LEU A 64 1.35 12.49 1.19
CA LEU A 64 0.66 11.21 0.95
C LEU A 64 -0.86 11.38 0.99
N GLU A 65 -1.40 12.11 1.97
CA GLU A 65 -2.83 12.44 2.01
C GLU A 65 -3.30 13.08 0.71
N LYS A 66 -2.58 14.11 0.24
CA LYS A 66 -2.89 14.78 -1.04
C LYS A 66 -2.88 13.81 -2.22
N GLN A 67 -1.93 12.88 -2.29
CA GLN A 67 -1.90 11.86 -3.34
C GLN A 67 -3.12 10.94 -3.29
N ILE A 68 -3.46 10.42 -2.10
CA ILE A 68 -4.60 9.52 -1.92
C ILE A 68 -5.90 10.24 -2.29
N LEU A 69 -6.12 11.46 -1.78
CA LEU A 69 -7.33 12.23 -2.06
C LEU A 69 -7.44 12.59 -3.55
N ALA A 70 -6.35 13.01 -4.19
CA ALA A 70 -6.36 13.31 -5.63
C ALA A 70 -6.84 12.13 -6.49
N VAL A 71 -6.50 10.89 -6.09
CA VAL A 71 -6.99 9.69 -6.78
C VAL A 71 -8.43 9.37 -6.40
N LEU A 72 -8.74 9.32 -5.10
CA LEU A 72 -10.05 8.88 -4.62
C LEU A 72 -11.19 9.86 -4.93
N ASP A 73 -10.88 11.16 -5.08
CA ASP A 73 -11.87 12.19 -5.43
C ASP A 73 -12.19 12.23 -6.93
N TYR A 74 -11.28 11.72 -7.77
CA TYR A 74 -11.47 11.74 -9.22
C TYR A 74 -11.89 10.37 -9.79
N PHE A 75 -11.21 9.30 -9.38
CA PHE A 75 -11.41 7.97 -9.96
C PHE A 75 -12.40 7.13 -9.15
N PRO A 76 -13.25 6.33 -9.82
CA PRO A 76 -14.12 5.35 -9.16
C PRO A 76 -13.34 4.09 -8.75
N VAL A 77 -12.40 4.24 -7.82
CA VAL A 77 -11.51 3.16 -7.35
C VAL A 77 -12.32 2.00 -6.77
N LYS A 78 -12.08 0.78 -7.29
CA LYS A 78 -12.78 -0.44 -6.87
C LYS A 78 -11.98 -1.33 -5.93
N ALA A 79 -10.65 -1.25 -5.99
CA ALA A 79 -9.79 -1.94 -5.06
C ALA A 79 -8.57 -1.08 -4.71
N ILE A 80 -8.12 -1.22 -3.47
CA ILE A 80 -6.93 -0.59 -2.93
C ILE A 80 -6.04 -1.70 -2.37
N LYS A 81 -4.76 -1.65 -2.69
CA LYS A 81 -3.73 -2.50 -2.09
C LYS A 81 -2.75 -1.63 -1.33
N THR A 82 -2.45 -1.95 -0.08
CA THR A 82 -1.32 -1.34 0.63
C THR A 82 -0.10 -2.25 0.53
N GLY A 83 1.09 -1.70 0.36
CA GLY A 83 2.37 -2.43 0.43
C GLY A 83 3.26 -1.88 1.55
N MET A 84 4.53 -1.58 1.26
CA MET A 84 5.43 -0.94 2.23
C MET A 84 4.89 0.41 2.70
N LEU A 85 4.61 0.53 4.01
CA LEU A 85 4.12 1.76 4.66
C LEU A 85 5.19 2.47 5.49
N PHE A 86 6.28 1.79 5.84
CA PHE A 86 7.46 2.33 6.52
C PHE A 86 7.29 2.81 7.98
N SER A 87 6.39 3.76 8.26
CA SER A 87 6.35 4.49 9.53
C SER A 87 4.93 4.61 10.10
N THR A 88 4.86 4.96 11.39
CA THR A 88 3.59 5.22 12.09
C THR A 88 2.77 6.31 11.41
N SER A 89 3.40 7.44 11.06
CA SER A 89 2.74 8.59 10.42
C SER A 89 2.05 8.23 9.11
N ILE A 90 2.70 7.39 8.30
CA ILE A 90 2.15 6.92 7.01
C ILE A 90 0.97 5.97 7.24
N ILE A 91 1.06 5.06 8.21
CA ILE A 91 -0.04 4.14 8.54
C ILE A 91 -1.22 4.90 9.11
N GLU A 92 -1.02 5.84 10.03
CA GLU A 92 -2.10 6.65 10.60
C GLU A 92 -2.81 7.47 9.52
N THR A 93 -2.05 8.11 8.64
CA THR A 93 -2.61 8.88 7.51
C THR A 93 -3.43 7.98 6.60
N THR A 94 -2.86 6.85 6.18
CA THR A 94 -3.51 5.88 5.29
C THR A 94 -4.78 5.32 5.94
N SER A 95 -4.68 4.80 7.16
CA SER A 95 -5.81 4.18 7.86
C SER A 95 -6.92 5.19 8.16
N SER A 96 -6.60 6.43 8.52
CA SER A 96 -7.57 7.50 8.76
C SER A 96 -8.38 7.80 7.50
N ILE A 97 -7.71 8.04 6.37
CA ILE A 97 -8.38 8.37 5.09
C ILE A 97 -9.24 7.20 4.63
N LEU A 98 -8.69 5.98 4.63
CA LEU A 98 -9.41 4.79 4.16
C LEU A 98 -10.61 4.45 5.05
N SER A 99 -10.47 4.59 6.38
CA SER A 99 -11.56 4.39 7.33
C SER A 99 -12.71 5.37 7.10
N LYS A 100 -12.38 6.64 6.83
CA LYS A 100 -13.38 7.67 6.53
C LYS A 100 -14.10 7.36 5.22
N ARG A 101 -13.36 7.09 4.15
CA ARG A 101 -13.93 6.81 2.82
C ARG A 101 -14.81 5.56 2.78
N LYS A 102 -14.48 4.52 3.54
CA LYS A 102 -15.32 3.32 3.68
C LYS A 102 -16.73 3.62 4.22
N LYS A 103 -16.89 4.69 5.00
CA LYS A 103 -18.19 5.08 5.58
C LYS A 103 -19.03 5.96 4.64
N GLU A 104 -18.42 6.59 3.65
CA GLU A 104 -18.99 7.65 2.79
C GLU A 104 -19.51 7.12 1.43
N GLU A 105 -20.01 5.89 1.35
CA GLU A 105 -20.71 5.31 0.17
C GLU A 105 -19.85 4.67 -0.93
N ASN A 106 -18.52 4.84 -0.96
CA ASN A 106 -17.68 4.18 -1.98
C ASN A 106 -17.05 2.87 -1.46
N HIS A 107 -17.66 1.74 -1.83
CA HIS A 107 -17.17 0.42 -1.45
C HIS A 107 -15.98 0.03 -2.35
N PHE A 108 -14.77 0.20 -1.82
CA PHE A 108 -13.56 -0.43 -2.38
C PHE A 108 -13.18 -1.66 -1.55
N PHE A 109 -12.62 -2.65 -2.23
CA PHE A 109 -11.99 -3.80 -1.57
C PHE A 109 -10.58 -3.41 -1.12
N LEU A 110 -10.25 -3.59 0.17
CA LEU A 110 -8.95 -3.25 0.73
C LEU A 110 -8.10 -4.51 0.98
N VAL A 111 -7.03 -4.67 0.22
CA VAL A 111 -5.99 -5.69 0.43
C VAL A 111 -4.83 -5.06 1.20
N ILE A 112 -4.43 -5.69 2.30
CA ILE A 112 -3.30 -5.25 3.11
C ILE A 112 -2.20 -6.30 2.98
N ASP A 113 -1.13 -5.92 2.29
CA ASP A 113 0.13 -6.66 2.27
C ASP A 113 1.03 -6.07 3.37
N PRO A 114 1.21 -6.75 4.52
CA PRO A 114 1.85 -6.20 5.69
C PRO A 114 3.38 -6.25 5.55
N VAL A 115 3.93 -5.63 4.51
CA VAL A 115 5.35 -5.67 4.17
C VAL A 115 6.21 -5.14 5.33
N MET A 116 6.99 -6.02 5.94
CA MET A 116 7.90 -5.66 7.04
C MET A 116 9.38 -5.70 6.64
N VAL A 117 9.74 -6.52 5.65
CA VAL A 117 11.13 -6.79 5.27
C VAL A 117 11.24 -6.89 3.74
N ALA A 118 12.33 -6.37 3.18
CA ALA A 118 12.64 -6.48 1.76
C ALA A 118 13.09 -7.89 1.41
N THR A 119 13.01 -8.27 0.13
CA THR A 119 13.60 -9.53 -0.37
C THR A 119 15.10 -9.63 -0.05
N SER A 120 15.80 -8.50 0.03
CA SER A 120 17.22 -8.44 0.43
C SER A 120 17.46 -8.56 1.95
N GLY A 121 16.41 -8.73 2.76
CA GLY A 121 16.48 -8.77 4.22
C GLY A 121 16.49 -7.40 4.92
N ALA A 122 16.39 -6.29 4.18
CA ALA A 122 16.39 -4.95 4.76
C ALA A 122 15.05 -4.68 5.48
N LYS A 123 15.10 -4.06 6.66
CA LYS A 123 13.90 -3.69 7.41
C LYS A 123 13.14 -2.57 6.70
N LEU A 124 11.87 -2.81 6.39
CA LEU A 124 11.00 -1.88 5.65
C LEU A 124 9.86 -1.31 6.49
N LEU A 125 9.67 -1.79 7.72
CA LEU A 125 8.71 -1.25 8.68
C LEU A 125 9.44 -0.93 10.01
N GLN A 126 9.22 0.27 10.54
CA GLN A 126 9.72 0.65 11.86
C GLN A 126 9.00 -0.15 12.97
N ASP A 127 9.71 -0.53 14.03
CA ASP A 127 9.11 -1.31 15.13
C ASP A 127 7.92 -0.59 15.78
N SER A 128 8.03 0.73 15.93
CA SER A 128 6.95 1.58 16.46
C SER A 128 5.70 1.61 15.58
N ALA A 129 5.81 1.18 14.33
CA ALA A 129 4.71 1.18 13.37
C ALA A 129 3.86 -0.10 13.42
N ILE A 130 4.37 -1.17 14.06
CA ILE A 130 3.69 -2.48 14.14
C ILE A 130 2.37 -2.38 14.91
N ASP A 131 2.37 -1.70 16.07
CA ASP A 131 1.16 -1.54 16.88
C ASP A 131 0.07 -0.78 16.12
N VAL A 132 0.45 0.25 15.38
CA VAL A 132 -0.48 1.06 14.58
C VAL A 132 -1.01 0.27 13.37
N LEU A 133 -0.17 -0.55 12.73
CA LEU A 133 -0.60 -1.48 11.68
C LEU A 133 -1.71 -2.41 12.21
N LEU A 134 -1.48 -3.03 13.37
CA LEU A 134 -2.40 -3.98 14.02
C LEU A 134 -3.70 -3.33 14.49
N THR A 135 -3.62 -2.13 15.08
CA THR A 135 -4.77 -1.50 15.74
C THR A 135 -5.56 -0.57 14.84
N LYS A 136 -4.98 -0.04 13.75
CA LYS A 136 -5.62 0.96 12.88
C LYS A 136 -5.88 0.49 11.46
N LEU A 137 -4.94 -0.20 10.83
CA LEU A 137 -5.05 -0.54 9.41
C LEU A 137 -5.62 -1.95 9.17
N ILE A 138 -5.07 -2.96 9.84
CA ILE A 138 -5.56 -4.35 9.70
C ILE A 138 -7.07 -4.48 9.99
N PRO A 139 -7.64 -3.84 11.03
CA PRO A 139 -9.06 -3.98 11.35
C PRO A 139 -10.02 -3.46 10.26
N ILE A 140 -9.53 -2.62 9.35
CA ILE A 140 -10.33 -2.12 8.23
C ILE A 140 -10.05 -2.87 6.91
N GLY A 141 -9.15 -3.84 6.90
CA GLY A 141 -8.85 -4.66 5.71
C GLY A 141 -9.99 -5.61 5.34
N ASN A 142 -10.13 -5.89 4.04
CA ASN A 142 -10.98 -7.00 3.57
C ASN A 142 -10.19 -8.31 3.43
N LEU A 143 -8.90 -8.20 3.11
CA LEU A 143 -7.97 -9.31 3.00
C LEU A 143 -6.60 -8.85 3.52
N ILE A 144 -5.95 -9.70 4.31
CA ILE A 144 -4.54 -9.53 4.71
C ILE A 144 -3.72 -10.65 4.08
N THR A 145 -2.51 -10.36 3.61
CA THR A 145 -1.65 -11.32 2.90
C THR A 145 -0.26 -11.48 3.51
N PRO A 146 -0.12 -11.80 4.81
CA PRO A 146 1.19 -12.00 5.41
C PRO A 146 1.88 -13.25 4.86
N ASN A 147 3.20 -13.20 4.73
CA ASN A 147 4.03 -14.40 4.69
C ASN A 147 4.20 -15.02 6.10
N LEU A 148 4.97 -16.11 6.23
CA LEU A 148 5.16 -16.80 7.51
C LEU A 148 5.80 -15.89 8.58
N ASP A 149 6.89 -15.21 8.24
CA ASP A 149 7.61 -14.33 9.18
C ASP A 149 6.72 -13.16 9.64
N GLU A 150 5.97 -12.57 8.70
CA GLU A 150 4.99 -11.52 9.00
C GLU A 150 3.85 -12.05 9.87
N ALA A 151 3.35 -13.26 9.61
CA ALA A 151 2.30 -13.87 10.41
C ALA A 151 2.76 -14.17 11.85
N GLU A 152 4.01 -14.59 12.05
CA GLU A 152 4.59 -14.78 13.37
C GLU A 152 4.61 -13.45 14.15
N ILE A 153 5.07 -12.37 13.50
CA ILE A 153 5.10 -11.03 14.10
C ILE A 153 3.69 -10.53 14.42
N LEU A 154 2.75 -10.66 13.49
CA LEU A 154 1.37 -10.17 13.67
C LEU A 154 0.60 -10.97 14.73
N SER A 155 0.86 -12.28 14.86
CA SER A 155 0.17 -13.15 15.81
C SER A 155 0.83 -13.21 17.19
N GLY A 156 2.10 -12.81 17.29
CA GLY A 156 2.92 -12.99 18.49
C GLY A 156 3.21 -14.47 18.81
N LYS A 157 3.11 -15.36 17.83
CA LYS A 157 3.30 -16.81 17.97
C LYS A 157 4.35 -17.32 16.99
N LYS A 158 5.09 -18.35 17.40
CA LYS A 158 5.97 -19.16 16.57
C LYS A 158 5.38 -20.55 16.40
#